data_AF-A0A1G2YSX4-F1
#
_entry.id   AF-A0A1G2YSX4-F1
#
_cell.length_a   1.000
_cell.length_b   1.000
_cell.length_c   1.000
_cell.angle_alpha   90.00
_cell.angle_beta   90.00
_cell.angle_gamma   90.00
#
_symmetry.space_group_name_H-M   'P 1'
#
loop_
_entity.id
_entity.type
_entity.pdbx_description
1 polymer ?
#
loop_
_entity_poly.entity_id
_entity_poly.type
_entity_poly.pdbx_seq_one_letter_code
_entity_poly.pdbx_strand_id
1 'polypeptide(L)'
;MDTAKAFNPQTILLWRKAADHPEAQRILGLFPKAEVRIVERQRVTPEFNGSAGKALVAGKRTIMIGQTSRFVGYFNGRLGPNVRCKSYYKLVPVSNGCPYYCTYCYLAFIYRKYAPFIKININYDAMFKQIRRTVTTSDRIVSFNMGEMLDSLALDHVTNLSTMLVPFFANFPRGFLVLLTKSGNVVINTGNAVSINSSMKDIIIVVFYIIHFW
;
A
#
# COMPACT_ATOMS: atom_id res chain seq x y z
N MET A 1 4.45 -20.07 4.21
CA MET A 1 5.41 -19.14 4.86
C MET A 1 5.01 -17.72 4.49
N ASP A 2 4.86 -16.81 5.46
CA ASP A 2 4.41 -15.44 5.19
C ASP A 2 5.54 -14.61 4.54
N THR A 3 5.47 -14.38 3.23
CA THR A 3 6.51 -13.64 2.49
C THR A 3 6.62 -12.17 2.91
N ALA A 4 5.64 -11.62 3.63
CA ALA A 4 5.76 -10.29 4.23
C ALA A 4 6.78 -10.26 5.38
N LYS A 5 6.84 -11.30 6.23
CA LYS A 5 7.79 -11.34 7.36
C LYS A 5 9.24 -11.38 6.90
N ALA A 6 9.48 -12.06 5.78
CA ALA A 6 10.80 -12.22 5.18
C ALA A 6 11.01 -11.29 3.99
N PHE A 7 10.24 -10.19 3.89
CA PHE A 7 10.36 -9.29 2.75
C PHE A 7 11.73 -8.62 2.76
N ASN A 8 12.49 -8.85 1.69
CA ASN A 8 13.82 -8.29 1.49
C ASN A 8 13.99 -7.94 0.01
N PRO A 9 14.04 -6.65 -0.36
CA PRO A 9 14.26 -6.24 -1.73
C PRO A 9 15.71 -6.50 -2.16
N GLN A 10 15.89 -6.85 -3.43
CA GLN A 10 17.22 -6.95 -4.06
C GLN A 10 17.68 -5.61 -4.59
N THR A 11 16.74 -4.78 -5.06
CA THR A 11 17.04 -3.50 -5.71
C THR A 11 16.10 -2.42 -5.17
N ILE A 12 16.67 -1.24 -4.89
CA ILE A 12 15.95 -0.02 -4.54
C ILE A 12 16.23 1.04 -5.61
N LEU A 13 15.20 1.42 -6.36
CA LEU A 13 15.21 2.56 -7.25
C LEU A 13 14.87 3.80 -6.43
N LEU A 14 15.82 4.72 -6.27
CA LEU A 14 15.65 5.94 -5.51
C LEU A 14 15.46 7.12 -6.45
N TRP A 15 14.31 7.78 -6.40
CA TRP A 15 14.11 8.99 -7.18
C TRP A 15 15.05 10.10 -6.72
N ARG A 16 15.84 10.68 -7.63
CA ARG A 16 16.86 11.70 -7.28
C ARG A 16 16.30 12.83 -6.42
N LYS A 17 15.10 13.32 -6.73
CA LYS A 17 14.47 14.43 -5.98
C LYS A 17 14.00 14.05 -4.57
N ALA A 18 14.01 12.77 -4.24
CA ALA A 18 13.65 12.24 -2.93
C ALA A 18 14.88 11.67 -2.18
N ALA A 19 16.09 11.81 -2.72
CA ALA A 19 17.29 11.21 -2.15
C ALA A 19 17.55 11.72 -0.73
N ASP A 20 17.39 13.01 -0.47
CA ASP A 20 17.65 13.61 0.85
C ASP A 20 16.43 13.54 1.79
N HIS A 21 15.34 12.88 1.37
CA HIS A 21 14.14 12.81 2.20
C HIS A 21 14.38 11.88 3.41
N PRO A 22 14.06 12.30 4.66
CA PRO A 22 14.33 11.50 5.86
C PRO A 22 13.72 10.10 5.79
N GLU A 23 12.47 10.00 5.30
CA GLU A 23 11.81 8.71 5.12
C GLU A 23 12.49 7.82 4.06
N ALA A 24 13.09 8.40 3.02
CA ALA A 24 13.87 7.61 2.06
C ALA A 24 15.10 7.01 2.75
N GLN A 25 15.84 7.82 3.51
CA GLN A 25 17.00 7.39 4.27
C GLN A 25 16.65 6.32 5.31
N ARG A 26 15.52 6.47 5.99
CA ARG A 26 15.00 5.46 6.93
C ARG A 26 14.75 4.12 6.23
N ILE A 27 14.07 4.12 5.09
CA ILE A 27 13.78 2.90 4.32
C ILE A 27 15.07 2.26 3.80
N LEU A 28 16.04 3.06 3.31
CA LEU A 28 17.35 2.54 2.88
C LEU A 28 18.08 1.85 4.04
N GLY A 29 18.05 2.43 5.24
CA GLY A 29 18.65 1.85 6.44
C GLY A 29 18.08 0.49 6.85
N LEU A 30 16.85 0.16 6.45
CA LEU A 30 16.26 -1.17 6.68
C LEU A 30 16.89 -2.26 5.80
N PHE A 31 17.48 -1.87 4.66
CA PHE A 31 17.95 -2.81 3.63
C PHE A 31 19.39 -2.48 3.20
N PRO A 32 20.38 -2.57 4.11
CA PRO A 32 21.77 -2.19 3.81
C PRO A 32 22.44 -3.06 2.73
N LYS A 33 21.87 -4.22 2.41
CA LYS A 33 22.38 -5.15 1.39
C LYS A 33 21.73 -4.98 0.02
N ALA A 34 20.68 -4.15 -0.10
CA ALA A 34 20.00 -3.95 -1.38
C ALA A 34 20.83 -3.04 -2.29
N GLU A 35 20.82 -3.33 -3.59
CA GLU A 35 21.45 -2.47 -4.58
C GLU A 35 20.63 -1.19 -4.75
N VAL A 36 21.21 -0.03 -4.44
CA VAL A 36 20.54 1.27 -4.59
C VAL A 36 20.91 1.90 -5.92
N ARG A 37 19.91 2.20 -6.75
CA ARG A 37 20.07 2.88 -8.03
C ARG A 37 19.32 4.21 -8.02
N ILE A 38 20.04 5.31 -8.19
CA ILE A 38 19.43 6.65 -8.32
C ILE A 38 18.83 6.79 -9.73
N VAL A 39 17.57 7.22 -9.81
CA VAL A 39 16.85 7.41 -11.08
C VAL A 39 16.29 8.82 -11.20
N GLU A 40 16.35 9.40 -12.41
CA GLU A 40 15.79 10.74 -12.68
C GLU A 40 14.26 10.74 -12.75
N ARG A 41 13.70 9.62 -13.23
CA ARG A 41 12.26 9.45 -13.49
C ARG A 41 11.71 8.31 -12.66
N GLN A 42 10.55 8.52 -12.05
CA GLN A 42 9.86 7.50 -11.25
C GLN A 42 9.12 6.46 -12.11
N ARG A 43 8.81 6.81 -13.36
CA ARG A 43 8.31 5.88 -14.37
C ARG A 43 9.51 5.33 -15.10
N VAL A 44 9.96 4.16 -14.66
CA VAL A 44 10.95 3.38 -15.36
C VAL A 44 10.20 2.27 -16.06
N THR A 45 10.29 2.21 -17.39
CA THR A 45 9.93 1.00 -18.12
C THR A 45 11.14 0.09 -17.97
N PRO A 46 11.06 -0.99 -17.19
CA PRO A 46 12.20 -1.89 -17.11
C PRO A 46 12.34 -2.61 -18.45
N GLU A 47 13.53 -2.56 -19.02
CA GLU A 47 13.94 -3.42 -20.12
C GLU A 47 14.07 -4.85 -19.57
N PHE A 48 12.97 -5.59 -19.55
CA PHE A 48 13.00 -7.00 -19.18
C PHE A 48 13.22 -7.85 -20.44
N ASN A 49 14.46 -8.32 -20.62
CA ASN A 49 14.77 -9.43 -21.51
C ASN A 49 14.33 -10.75 -20.86
N GLY A 50 13.02 -11.06 -20.90
CA GLY A 50 12.48 -12.28 -20.30
C GLY A 50 10.96 -12.38 -20.36
N SER A 51 10.41 -13.49 -19.85
CA SER A 51 8.96 -13.69 -19.78
C SER A 51 8.30 -12.76 -18.75
N ALA A 52 7.01 -12.45 -18.96
CA ALA A 52 6.21 -11.62 -18.05
C ALA A 52 6.21 -12.17 -16.61
N GLY A 53 6.24 -13.50 -16.43
CA GLY A 53 6.33 -14.14 -15.13
C GLY A 53 7.66 -13.84 -14.41
N LYS A 54 8.80 -13.89 -15.13
CA LYS A 54 10.11 -13.53 -14.55
C LYS A 54 10.16 -12.05 -14.16
N ALA A 55 9.63 -11.17 -14.99
CA ALA A 55 9.53 -9.74 -14.70
C ALA A 55 8.67 -9.47 -13.45
N LEU A 56 7.55 -10.19 -13.30
CA LEU A 56 6.69 -10.09 -12.12
C LEU A 56 7.42 -10.49 -10.84
N VAL A 57 8.16 -11.60 -10.87
CA VAL A 57 8.91 -12.10 -9.71
C VAL A 57 10.02 -11.13 -9.31
N ALA A 58 10.83 -10.67 -10.27
CA ALA A 58 11.88 -9.68 -10.02
C ALA A 58 11.30 -8.36 -9.48
N GLY A 59 10.18 -7.91 -10.05
CA GLY A 59 9.49 -6.71 -9.63
C GLY A 59 8.93 -6.78 -8.20
N LYS A 60 8.55 -7.96 -7.70
CA LYS A 60 8.17 -8.14 -6.28
C LYS A 60 9.34 -8.01 -5.32
N ARG A 61 10.59 -8.05 -5.81
CA ARG A 61 11.82 -7.82 -5.04
C ARG A 61 12.47 -6.47 -5.37
N THR A 62 11.78 -5.59 -6.10
CA THR A 62 12.26 -4.26 -6.44
C THR A 62 11.35 -3.21 -5.81
N ILE A 63 11.94 -2.28 -5.06
CA ILE A 63 11.23 -1.11 -4.52
C ILE A 63 11.61 0.13 -5.32
N MET A 64 10.64 1.00 -5.57
CA MET A 64 10.84 2.37 -6.04
C MET A 64 10.43 3.32 -4.92
N ILE A 65 11.37 4.13 -4.43
CA ILE A 65 11.11 5.21 -3.47
C ILE A 65 10.90 6.50 -4.24
N GLY A 66 9.74 7.13 -4.07
CA GLY A 66 9.41 8.36 -4.77
C GLY A 66 8.25 9.11 -4.14
N GLN A 67 7.53 9.89 -4.94
CA GLN A 67 6.43 10.73 -4.49
C GLN A 67 5.25 10.66 -5.48
N THR A 68 4.06 11.01 -5.00
CA THR A 68 2.86 11.14 -5.84
C THR A 68 2.09 12.40 -5.47
N SER A 69 1.44 13.01 -6.46
CA SER A 69 0.46 14.08 -6.23
C SER A 69 -0.93 13.56 -5.90
N ARG A 70 -1.17 12.24 -6.05
CA ARG A 70 -2.49 11.64 -5.93
C ARG A 70 -2.42 10.37 -5.09
N PHE A 71 -2.81 10.51 -3.83
CA PHE A 71 -2.95 9.40 -2.88
C PHE A 71 -4.39 8.90 -2.81
N VAL A 72 -5.35 9.82 -2.96
CA VAL A 72 -6.78 9.54 -2.86
C VAL A 72 -7.40 9.50 -4.25
N GLY A 73 -8.04 8.38 -4.61
CA GLY A 73 -8.89 8.23 -5.79
C GLY A 73 -10.34 7.95 -5.39
N TYR A 74 -11.29 8.14 -6.29
CA TYR A 74 -12.70 7.79 -6.03
C TYR A 74 -13.11 6.57 -6.86
N PHE A 75 -13.73 5.60 -6.22
CA PHE A 75 -14.40 4.48 -6.85
C PHE A 75 -15.91 4.69 -6.75
N ASN A 76 -16.58 4.77 -7.90
CA ASN A 76 -18.01 5.10 -7.97
C ASN A 76 -18.95 3.88 -7.82
N GLY A 77 -18.42 2.66 -7.65
CA GLY A 77 -19.23 1.45 -7.55
C GLY A 77 -19.76 0.90 -8.88
N ARG A 78 -19.56 1.60 -10.00
CA ARG A 78 -20.17 1.28 -11.29
C ARG A 78 -19.22 0.44 -12.14
N LEU A 79 -19.27 -0.88 -11.92
CA LEU A 79 -18.47 -1.87 -12.67
C LEU A 79 -19.29 -2.72 -13.65
N GLY A 80 -20.58 -2.38 -13.84
CA GLY A 80 -21.51 -3.12 -14.69
C GLY A 80 -22.74 -3.61 -13.92
N PRO A 81 -23.76 -4.16 -14.62
CA PRO A 81 -25.05 -4.52 -14.00
C PRO A 81 -24.93 -5.66 -12.98
N ASN A 82 -23.92 -6.51 -13.10
CA ASN A 82 -23.74 -7.72 -12.29
C ASN A 82 -22.81 -7.53 -11.08
N VAL A 83 -22.26 -6.33 -10.88
CA VAL A 83 -21.32 -6.05 -9.79
C VAL A 83 -21.96 -5.05 -8.83
N ARG A 84 -22.30 -5.51 -7.62
CA ARG A 84 -22.75 -4.64 -6.54
C ARG A 84 -21.58 -4.31 -5.61
N CYS A 85 -21.03 -3.11 -5.77
CA CYS A 85 -20.00 -2.60 -4.88
C CYS A 85 -20.34 -1.16 -4.46
N LYS A 86 -20.23 -0.86 -3.16
CA LYS A 86 -20.45 0.50 -2.65
C LYS A 86 -19.33 1.41 -3.13
N SER A 87 -19.62 2.70 -3.31
CA SER A 87 -18.57 3.68 -3.56
C SER A 87 -17.65 3.84 -2.35
N TYR A 88 -16.37 4.11 -2.61
CA TYR A 88 -15.36 4.37 -1.59
C TYR A 88 -14.23 5.21 -2.20
N TYR A 89 -13.40 5.76 -1.33
CA TYR A 89 -12.15 6.41 -1.73
C TYR A 89 -11.01 5.40 -1.68
N LYS A 90 -10.26 5.28 -2.76
CA LYS A 90 -9.04 4.47 -2.84
C LYS A 90 -7.92 5.24 -2.15
N LEU A 91 -7.21 4.62 -1.22
CA LEU A 91 -6.02 5.20 -0.59
C LEU A 91 -4.78 4.41 -1.04
N VAL A 92 -3.87 5.05 -1.76
CA VAL A 92 -2.74 4.39 -2.43
C VAL A 92 -1.39 5.02 -2.07
N PRO A 93 -0.91 4.83 -0.83
CA PRO A 93 0.44 5.26 -0.43
C PRO A 93 1.52 4.40 -1.08
N VAL A 94 1.22 3.12 -1.29
CA VAL A 94 2.09 2.17 -1.98
C VAL A 94 1.39 1.66 -3.23
N SER A 95 2.01 1.83 -4.39
CA SER A 95 1.50 1.27 -5.66
C SER A 95 2.07 -0.13 -5.88
N ASN A 96 1.22 -1.05 -6.32
CA ASN A 96 1.57 -2.47 -6.45
C ASN A 96 2.09 -3.07 -5.13
N GLY A 97 1.68 -2.55 -3.97
CA GLY A 97 2.25 -2.82 -2.66
C GLY A 97 1.94 -4.21 -2.09
N CYS A 98 2.39 -5.27 -2.73
CA CYS A 98 2.11 -6.65 -2.30
C CYS A 98 3.30 -7.59 -2.62
N PRO A 99 3.94 -8.17 -1.59
CA PRO A 99 5.07 -9.09 -1.77
C PRO A 99 4.63 -10.55 -2.03
N TYR A 100 3.33 -10.85 -2.04
CA TYR A 100 2.81 -12.22 -2.22
C TYR A 100 2.76 -12.68 -3.67
N TYR A 101 2.77 -14.00 -3.88
CA TYR A 101 2.72 -14.65 -5.20
C TYR A 101 1.39 -15.38 -5.43
N CYS A 102 0.26 -14.73 -5.13
CA CYS A 102 -1.06 -15.36 -5.33
C CYS A 102 -1.30 -15.64 -6.82
N THR A 103 -1.69 -16.87 -7.16
CA THR A 103 -1.99 -17.31 -8.53
C THR A 103 -3.17 -16.55 -9.14
N TYR A 104 -4.12 -16.13 -8.31
CA TYR A 104 -5.30 -15.33 -8.67
C TYR A 104 -5.09 -13.81 -8.52
N CYS A 105 -3.85 -13.33 -8.43
CA CYS A 105 -3.59 -11.91 -8.15
C CYS A 105 -3.93 -11.00 -9.33
N TYR A 106 -5.07 -10.32 -9.27
CA TYR A 106 -5.46 -9.36 -10.32
C TYR A 106 -4.45 -8.20 -10.48
N LEU A 107 -3.74 -7.80 -9.41
CA LEU A 107 -2.68 -6.79 -9.50
C LEU A 107 -1.51 -7.23 -10.39
N ALA A 108 -1.20 -8.52 -10.41
CA ALA A 108 -0.16 -9.08 -11.28
C ALA A 108 -0.55 -8.94 -12.75
N PHE A 109 -1.82 -9.21 -13.08
CA PHE A 109 -2.31 -9.18 -14.46
C PHE A 109 -2.57 -7.76 -14.98
N ILE A 110 -3.13 -6.88 -14.15
CA ILE A 110 -3.59 -5.56 -14.60
C ILE A 110 -2.51 -4.47 -14.45
N TYR A 111 -1.90 -4.36 -13.27
CA TYR A 111 -1.12 -3.17 -12.91
C TYR A 111 0.39 -3.36 -13.03
N ARG A 112 0.89 -4.59 -12.81
CA ARG A 112 2.33 -4.87 -12.84
C ARG A 112 2.91 -5.03 -14.24
N LYS A 113 2.08 -5.06 -15.28
CA LYS A 113 2.53 -4.98 -16.69
C LYS A 113 3.24 -3.65 -17.00
N TYR A 114 2.84 -2.56 -16.36
CA TYR A 114 3.35 -1.20 -16.66
C TYR A 114 4.45 -0.73 -15.70
N ALA A 115 4.43 -1.22 -14.46
CA ALA A 115 5.45 -0.95 -13.45
C ALA A 115 5.59 -2.19 -12.56
N PRO A 116 6.55 -3.09 -12.83
CA PRO A 116 6.60 -4.37 -12.13
C PRO A 116 7.08 -4.24 -10.69
N PHE A 117 7.65 -3.10 -10.29
CA PHE A 117 8.15 -2.83 -8.94
C PHE A 117 7.05 -2.37 -7.96
N ILE A 118 7.38 -2.45 -6.67
CA ILE A 118 6.60 -1.89 -5.58
C ILE A 118 7.00 -0.42 -5.40
N LYS A 119 6.07 0.53 -5.55
CA LYS A 119 6.39 1.95 -5.41
C LYS A 119 5.90 2.48 -4.06
N ILE A 120 6.79 2.95 -3.21
CA ILE A 120 6.48 3.62 -1.94
C ILE A 120 6.52 5.14 -2.18
N ASN A 121 5.40 5.83 -1.93
CA ASN A 121 5.34 7.29 -2.02
C ASN A 121 5.52 7.90 -0.62
N ILE A 122 6.62 8.63 -0.40
CA ILE A 122 7.06 9.05 0.94
C ILE A 122 6.59 10.45 1.36
N ASN A 123 5.92 11.19 0.48
CA ASN A 123 5.40 12.53 0.79
C ASN A 123 4.09 12.46 1.58
N TYR A 124 4.15 11.93 2.81
CA TYR A 124 3.00 11.64 3.66
C TYR A 124 2.16 12.87 4.02
N ASP A 125 2.75 14.05 4.13
CA ASP A 125 1.99 15.29 4.39
C ASP A 125 0.94 15.56 3.31
N ALA A 126 1.29 15.31 2.04
CA ALA A 126 0.37 15.44 0.93
C ALA A 126 -0.77 14.40 1.00
N MET A 127 -0.47 13.19 1.48
CA MET A 127 -1.47 12.15 1.74
C MET A 127 -2.46 12.59 2.82
N PHE A 128 -1.97 13.02 4.00
CA PHE A 128 -2.81 13.46 5.11
C PHE A 128 -3.67 14.66 4.73
N LYS A 129 -3.12 15.62 3.96
CA LYS A 129 -3.88 16.76 3.42
C LYS A 129 -5.03 16.30 2.50
N GLN A 130 -4.80 15.32 1.63
CA GLN A 130 -5.84 14.78 0.74
C GLN A 130 -6.93 14.02 1.51
N ILE A 131 -6.55 13.21 2.50
CA ILE A 131 -7.51 12.50 3.36
C ILE A 131 -8.38 13.51 4.10
N ARG A 132 -7.76 14.46 4.83
CA ARG A 132 -8.47 15.51 5.58
C ARG A 132 -9.45 16.26 4.68
N ARG A 133 -8.97 16.76 3.53
CA ARG A 133 -9.82 17.47 2.58
C ARG A 133 -11.05 16.63 2.22
N THR A 134 -10.83 15.40 1.77
CA THR A 134 -11.90 14.48 1.35
C THR A 134 -12.95 14.24 2.44
N VAL A 135 -12.52 14.06 3.70
CA VAL A 135 -13.45 13.86 4.82
C VAL A 135 -14.22 15.14 5.16
N THR A 136 -13.51 16.26 5.25
CA THR A 136 -14.10 17.54 5.69
C THR A 136 -15.05 18.15 4.66
N THR A 137 -14.89 17.85 3.37
CA THR A 137 -15.77 18.36 2.30
C THR A 137 -17.03 17.50 2.09
N SER A 138 -17.19 16.41 2.85
CA SER A 138 -18.33 15.50 2.71
C SER A 138 -19.22 15.59 3.93
N ASP A 139 -20.53 15.76 3.72
CA ASP A 139 -21.53 15.66 4.77
C ASP A 139 -21.92 14.22 5.12
N ARG A 140 -21.45 13.27 4.31
CA ARG A 140 -21.72 11.84 4.45
C ARG A 140 -20.52 11.11 5.01
N ILE A 141 -20.77 9.90 5.52
CA ILE A 141 -19.72 8.93 5.88
C ILE A 141 -18.82 8.68 4.66
N VAL A 142 -17.53 8.78 4.89
CA VAL A 142 -16.47 8.57 3.90
C VAL A 142 -15.66 7.35 4.32
N SER A 143 -15.51 6.38 3.42
CA SER A 143 -14.66 5.20 3.64
C SER A 143 -13.46 5.23 2.70
N PHE A 144 -12.26 5.02 3.26
CA PHE A 144 -11.00 4.92 2.53
C PHE A 144 -10.55 3.46 2.51
N ASN A 145 -10.50 2.86 1.33
CA ASN A 145 -10.02 1.50 1.11
C ASN A 145 -8.52 1.53 0.75
N MET A 146 -7.69 0.96 1.63
CA MET A 146 -6.25 0.81 1.42
C MET A 146 -5.85 -0.62 0.99
N GLY A 147 -6.74 -1.35 0.33
CA GLY A 147 -6.51 -2.73 -0.11
C GLY A 147 -6.69 -2.96 -1.62
N GLU A 148 -7.08 -1.93 -2.37
CA GLU A 148 -7.27 -2.08 -3.82
C GLU A 148 -5.91 -2.27 -4.51
N MET A 149 -4.99 -1.31 -4.39
CA MET A 149 -3.72 -1.33 -5.14
C MET A 149 -2.52 -1.91 -4.36
N LEU A 150 -2.78 -2.44 -3.17
CA LEU A 150 -1.77 -2.93 -2.23
C LEU A 150 -2.41 -3.91 -1.26
N ASP A 151 -1.58 -4.73 -0.62
CA ASP A 151 -1.94 -5.34 0.65
C ASP A 151 -1.62 -4.33 1.75
N SER A 152 -2.61 -3.94 2.54
CA SER A 152 -2.51 -2.81 3.48
C SER A 152 -1.40 -2.98 4.51
N LEU A 153 -1.17 -4.21 4.97
CA LEU A 153 -0.33 -4.48 6.14
C LEU A 153 0.91 -5.32 5.82
N ALA A 154 0.99 -5.94 4.64
CA ALA A 154 2.13 -6.77 4.25
C ALA A 154 3.48 -6.02 4.25
N LEU A 155 3.49 -4.72 3.96
CA LEU A 155 4.70 -3.88 3.97
C LEU A 155 4.65 -2.81 5.06
N ASP A 156 3.80 -2.98 6.07
CA ASP A 156 3.67 -1.97 7.12
C ASP A 156 4.95 -1.87 7.97
N HIS A 157 5.65 -2.99 8.22
CA HIS A 157 6.97 -2.98 8.85
C HIS A 157 8.04 -2.18 8.07
N VAL A 158 7.83 -1.95 6.76
CA VAL A 158 8.71 -1.09 5.94
C VAL A 158 8.27 0.36 6.00
N THR A 159 6.96 0.63 5.98
CA THR A 159 6.41 1.97 5.75
C THR A 159 5.87 2.66 7.00
N ASN A 160 5.63 1.90 8.07
CA ASN A 160 5.00 2.31 9.32
C ASN A 160 3.67 3.08 9.14
N LEU A 161 2.97 2.88 8.03
CA LEU A 161 1.79 3.65 7.67
C LEU A 161 0.64 3.46 8.67
N SER A 162 0.43 2.25 9.17
CA SER A 162 -0.63 1.98 10.13
C SER A 162 -0.47 2.81 11.40
N THR A 163 0.76 2.95 11.90
CA THR A 163 1.07 3.71 13.13
C THR A 163 0.75 5.19 13.01
N MET A 164 0.75 5.75 11.79
CA MET A 164 0.40 7.15 11.53
C MET A 164 -1.08 7.30 11.12
N LEU A 165 -1.58 6.43 10.25
CA LEU A 165 -2.93 6.52 9.70
C LEU A 165 -3.99 6.20 10.75
N VAL A 166 -3.81 5.17 11.56
CA VAL A 166 -4.78 4.77 12.59
C VAL A 166 -5.10 5.91 13.57
N PRO A 167 -4.12 6.53 14.25
CA PRO A 167 -4.42 7.66 15.14
C PRO A 167 -4.90 8.89 14.38
N PHE A 168 -4.45 9.11 13.13
CA PHE A 168 -4.95 10.21 12.32
C PHE A 168 -6.45 10.07 12.05
N PHE A 169 -6.91 8.88 11.66
CA PHE A 169 -8.32 8.59 11.35
C PHE A 169 -9.23 8.66 12.58
N ALA A 170 -8.71 8.39 13.79
CA ALA A 170 -9.46 8.53 15.04
C ALA A 170 -9.97 9.97 15.30
N ASN A 171 -9.42 10.98 14.61
CA ASN A 171 -9.88 12.37 14.71
C ASN A 171 -11.09 12.69 13.82
N PHE A 172 -11.61 11.71 13.06
CA PHE A 172 -12.66 11.94 12.07
C PHE A 172 -13.88 11.04 12.31
N PRO A 173 -14.96 11.54 12.96
CA PRO A 173 -16.13 10.72 13.30
C PRO A 173 -16.92 10.19 12.08
N ARG A 174 -16.66 10.74 10.88
CA ARG A 174 -17.27 10.31 9.61
C ARG A 174 -16.25 9.71 8.64
N GLY A 175 -15.00 9.54 9.04
CA GLY A 175 -13.91 9.06 8.21
C GLY A 175 -13.46 7.66 8.63
N PHE A 176 -13.70 6.66 7.79
CA PHE A 176 -13.36 5.28 8.09
C PHE A 176 -12.17 4.83 7.25
N LEU A 177 -11.20 4.18 7.88
CA LEU A 177 -10.09 3.51 7.21
C LEU A 177 -10.36 2.00 7.15
N VAL A 178 -10.30 1.46 5.94
CA VAL A 178 -10.43 0.03 5.67
C VAL A 178 -9.07 -0.53 5.28
N LEU A 179 -8.56 -1.43 6.12
CA LEU A 179 -7.28 -2.12 5.92
C LEU A 179 -7.56 -3.59 5.57
N LEU A 180 -7.02 -4.05 4.45
CA LEU A 180 -7.19 -5.42 3.94
C LEU A 180 -5.82 -6.09 3.84
N THR A 181 -5.67 -7.28 4.43
CA THR A 181 -4.39 -8.00 4.37
C THR A 181 -4.54 -9.52 4.30
N LYS A 182 -3.57 -10.18 3.65
CA LYS A 182 -3.29 -11.63 3.74
C LYS A 182 -2.11 -11.94 4.67
N SER A 183 -1.50 -10.91 5.26
CA SER A 183 -0.34 -11.05 6.12
C SER A 183 -0.73 -11.48 7.53
N GLY A 184 0.05 -12.39 8.10
CA GLY A 184 0.08 -12.66 9.53
C GLY A 184 1.13 -11.80 10.26
N ASN A 185 1.81 -10.89 9.56
CA ASN A 185 2.78 -9.94 10.09
C ASN A 185 2.10 -8.62 10.50
N VAL A 186 1.06 -8.70 11.31
CA VAL A 186 0.28 -7.52 11.72
C VAL A 186 0.74 -7.09 13.11
N VAL A 187 1.43 -5.95 13.18
CA VAL A 187 1.76 -5.26 14.44
C VAL A 187 1.20 -3.85 14.35
N ILE A 188 -0.03 -3.67 14.83
CA ILE A 188 -0.65 -2.35 14.92
C ILE A 188 -0.46 -1.87 16.35
N ASN A 189 0.62 -1.11 16.57
CA ASN A 189 0.94 -0.58 17.88
C ASN A 189 0.11 0.68 18.12
N THR A 190 -1.13 0.47 18.54
CA THR A 190 -1.97 1.50 19.13
C THR A 190 -1.75 1.40 20.63
N GLY A 191 -1.38 2.49 21.30
CA GLY A 191 -1.20 2.51 22.76
C GLY A 191 -2.43 2.09 23.58
N ASN A 192 -3.50 1.64 22.93
CA ASN A 192 -4.66 0.97 23.50
C ASN A 192 -5.00 -0.27 22.65
N ALA A 193 -4.77 -1.45 23.22
CA ALA A 193 -5.25 -2.77 22.83
C ALA A 193 -6.01 -2.89 21.49
N VAL A 194 -5.37 -3.48 20.47
CA VAL A 194 -6.10 -4.21 19.42
C VAL A 194 -6.62 -5.51 20.05
N SER A 195 -7.71 -5.39 20.78
CA SER A 195 -8.68 -6.48 20.87
C SER A 195 -9.63 -6.30 19.68
N ILE A 196 -9.92 -7.38 18.96
CA ILE A 196 -11.05 -7.42 18.02
C ILE A 196 -12.30 -7.36 18.90
N ASN A 197 -12.61 -6.16 19.41
CA ASN A 197 -13.68 -5.91 20.36
C ASN A 197 -14.47 -4.72 19.84
N SER A 198 -15.79 -4.85 19.90
CA SER A 198 -16.82 -4.02 19.26
C SER A 198 -16.89 -2.56 19.74
N SER A 199 -15.83 -2.04 20.37
CA SER A 199 -15.77 -0.70 20.96
C SER A 199 -14.80 0.27 20.25
N MET A 200 -13.98 -0.15 19.28
CA MET A 200 -13.34 0.78 18.33
C MET A 200 -14.27 0.94 17.11
N LYS A 201 -15.10 1.99 17.10
CA LYS A 201 -16.19 2.14 16.12
C LYS A 201 -15.72 2.56 14.71
N ASP A 202 -14.46 2.96 14.52
CA ASP A 202 -14.05 3.76 13.35
C ASP A 202 -13.02 3.10 12.42
N ILE A 203 -12.51 1.90 12.75
CA ILE A 203 -11.50 1.19 11.96
C ILE A 203 -11.95 -0.24 11.70
N ILE A 204 -12.06 -0.59 10.42
CA ILE A 204 -12.40 -1.94 9.99
C ILE A 204 -11.14 -2.58 9.41
N ILE A 205 -10.52 -3.46 10.19
CA ILE A 205 -9.45 -4.34 9.71
C ILE A 205 -10.12 -5.63 9.26
N VAL A 206 -10.02 -5.96 7.98
CA VAL A 206 -10.45 -7.26 7.46
C VAL A 206 -9.20 -8.06 7.11
N VAL A 207 -8.89 -9.04 7.97
CA VAL A 207 -7.85 -10.04 7.71
C VAL A 207 -8.51 -11.21 7.00
N PHE A 208 -8.09 -11.50 5.77
CA PHE A 208 -8.54 -12.68 5.06
C PHE A 208 -7.54 -13.81 5.29
N TYR A 209 -7.92 -14.80 6.10
CA TYR A 209 -7.26 -16.10 6.10
C TYR A 209 -7.81 -16.90 4.92
N ILE A 210 -7.12 -16.87 3.78
CA ILE A 210 -7.38 -17.86 2.73
C ILE A 210 -6.75 -19.16 3.20
N ILE A 211 -7.57 -19.99 3.84
CA ILE A 211 -7.29 -21.40 4.05
C ILE A 211 -7.08 -21.99 2.66
N HIS A 212 -5.96 -22.72 2.48
CA HIS A 212 -5.56 -23.27 1.20
C HIS A 212 -6.72 -24.01 0.54
N PHE A 213 -7.20 -23.52 -0.59
CA PHE A 213 -7.92 -24.34 -1.54
C PHE A 213 -6.93 -24.71 -2.64
N TRP A 214 -6.61 -26.01 -2.60
CA TRP A 214 -5.75 -26.86 -3.42
C TRP A 214 -5.47 -26.38 -4.84
#